data_AF-A0A8T4A2Q3-F1
#
_entry.id   AF-A0A8T4A2Q3-F1
#
_cell.length_a   1.000
_cell.length_b   1.000
_cell.length_c   1.000
_cell.angle_alpha   90.00
_cell.angle_beta   90.00
_cell.angle_gamma   90.00
#
_symmetry.space_group_name_H-M   'P 1'
#
loop_
_entity.id
_entity.type
_entity.pdbx_description
1 polymer ?
#
loop_
_entity_poly.entity_id
_entity_poly.type
_entity_poly.pdbx_seq_one_letter_code
_entity_poly.pdbx_strand_id
1 'polypeptide(L)'
;MFGEKEFEIALQAYKRETSPKGRDEFTSLRKNNNFFEDITEKEHVEQQVRLFIDLISRMNRDSYSNRYVIQSFIFEFCRYLDKEFLFSIKNAATFFDVKEKLKEFTGEIYDTYKRFTQNVALNSLEHLLEDYGSLLKFANLDQAESYTKKSEGEGVWSGNKLW
;
A
#
# COMPACT_ATOMS: atom_id res chain seq x y z
N MET A 1 2.80 -12.69 -8.07
CA MET A 1 2.88 -11.57 -7.09
C MET A 1 3.07 -10.27 -7.85
N PHE A 2 2.46 -9.18 -7.39
CA PHE A 2 2.58 -7.86 -8.03
C PHE A 2 4.00 -7.30 -7.89
N GLY A 3 4.65 -7.00 -9.02
CA GLY A 3 6.01 -6.46 -9.04
C GLY A 3 6.18 -5.24 -9.94
N GLU A 4 7.43 -4.85 -10.17
CA GLU A 4 7.80 -3.68 -11.00
C GLU A 4 7.32 -3.83 -12.45
N LYS A 5 7.39 -5.05 -13.00
CA LYS A 5 6.90 -5.33 -14.36
C LYS A 5 5.38 -5.17 -14.44
N GLU A 6 4.65 -5.70 -13.46
CA GLU A 6 3.19 -5.59 -13.38
C GLU A 6 2.76 -4.13 -13.20
N PHE A 7 3.48 -3.36 -12.38
CA PHE A 7 3.28 -1.93 -12.23
C PHE A 7 3.46 -1.18 -13.54
N GLU A 8 4.54 -1.42 -14.29
CA GLU A 8 4.78 -0.78 -15.59
C GLU A 8 3.71 -1.15 -16.62
N ILE A 9 3.31 -2.43 -16.70
CA ILE A 9 2.22 -2.87 -17.58
C ILE A 9 0.92 -2.14 -17.23
N ALA A 10 0.59 -2.07 -15.94
CA ALA A 10 -0.62 -1.42 -15.47
C ALA A 10 -0.58 0.10 -15.70
N LEU A 11 0.58 0.73 -15.56
CA LEU A 11 0.79 2.14 -15.87
C LEU A 11 0.55 2.45 -17.35
N GLN A 12 1.05 1.59 -18.25
CA GLN A 12 0.78 1.73 -19.68
C GLN A 12 -0.69 1.50 -20.01
N ALA A 13 -1.34 0.51 -19.39
CA ALA A 13 -2.76 0.27 -19.56
C ALA A 13 -3.60 1.48 -19.10
N TYR A 14 -3.25 2.10 -17.97
CA TYR A 14 -3.94 3.28 -17.46
C TYR A 14 -3.76 4.50 -18.38
N LYS A 15 -2.54 4.72 -18.90
CA LYS A 15 -2.28 5.78 -19.88
C LYS A 15 -3.10 5.59 -21.18
N ARG A 16 -3.33 4.35 -21.62
CA ARG A 16 -4.18 4.06 -22.78
C ARG A 16 -5.66 4.27 -22.46
N GLU A 17 -6.13 3.81 -21.30
CA GLU A 17 -7.52 3.99 -20.85
C GLU A 17 -7.90 5.46 -20.74
N THR A 18 -7.00 6.30 -20.24
CA THR A 18 -7.19 7.75 -20.12
C THR A 18 -6.98 8.54 -21.42
N SER A 19 -6.60 7.88 -22.52
CA SER A 19 -6.44 8.54 -23.82
C SER A 19 -7.80 8.82 -24.50
N PRO A 20 -7.89 9.78 -25.45
CA PRO A 20 -9.17 10.13 -26.10
C PRO A 20 -9.87 8.99 -26.85
N LYS A 21 -9.16 7.90 -27.16
CA LYS A 21 -9.70 6.67 -27.77
C LYS A 21 -9.58 5.46 -26.84
N GLY A 22 -9.37 5.71 -25.56
CA GLY A 22 -9.12 4.70 -24.55
C GLY A 22 -10.27 3.72 -24.43
N ARG A 23 -9.92 2.48 -24.12
CA ARG A 23 -10.82 1.42 -23.68
C ARG A 23 -10.52 1.12 -22.22
N ASP A 24 -11.38 0.35 -21.57
CA ASP A 24 -11.28 -0.09 -20.17
C ASP A 24 -10.09 -1.06 -19.91
N GLU A 25 -8.90 -0.82 -20.49
CA GLU A 25 -7.74 -1.71 -20.44
C GLU A 25 -7.19 -1.89 -19.03
N PHE A 26 -7.04 -0.80 -18.26
CA PHE A 26 -6.56 -0.85 -16.88
C PHE A 26 -7.61 -1.49 -15.97
N THR A 27 -8.87 -1.12 -16.14
CA THR A 27 -9.98 -1.72 -15.40
C THR A 27 -10.12 -3.21 -15.70
N SER A 28 -9.96 -3.63 -16.96
CA SER A 28 -9.99 -5.04 -17.36
C SER A 28 -8.77 -5.81 -16.84
N LEU A 29 -7.58 -5.20 -16.90
CA LEU A 29 -6.36 -5.80 -16.39
C LEU A 29 -6.47 -6.13 -14.90
N ARG A 30 -6.99 -5.20 -14.08
CA ARG A 30 -7.19 -5.45 -12.64
C ARG A 30 -8.24 -6.51 -12.34
N LYS A 31 -9.31 -6.57 -13.14
CA LYS A 31 -10.38 -7.57 -12.96
C LYS A 31 -9.98 -8.99 -13.38
N ASN A 32 -9.15 -9.11 -14.41
CA ASN A 32 -8.83 -10.40 -15.03
C ASN A 32 -7.57 -11.07 -14.47
N ASN A 33 -6.81 -10.37 -13.62
CA ASN A 33 -5.57 -10.88 -13.05
C ASN A 33 -5.64 -10.88 -11.53
N ASN A 34 -5.33 -12.01 -10.91
CA ASN A 34 -5.23 -12.13 -9.45
C ASN A 34 -3.79 -11.82 -9.01
N PHE A 35 -3.42 -10.53 -8.98
CA PHE A 35 -2.05 -10.09 -8.73
C PHE A 35 -1.42 -10.58 -7.41
N PHE A 36 -2.27 -10.89 -6.43
CA PHE A 36 -1.87 -11.23 -5.07
C PHE A 36 -2.14 -12.71 -4.71
N GLU A 37 -2.62 -13.55 -5.63
CA GLU A 37 -2.98 -14.94 -5.34
C GLU A 37 -1.83 -15.77 -4.74
N ASP A 38 -0.59 -15.47 -5.15
CA ASP A 38 0.62 -16.13 -4.66
C ASP A 38 0.99 -15.76 -3.21
N ILE A 39 0.32 -14.79 -2.58
CA ILE A 39 0.62 -14.31 -1.23
C ILE A 39 -0.09 -15.18 -0.21
N THR A 40 0.52 -16.31 0.15
CA THR A 40 -0.09 -17.29 1.08
C THR A 40 0.47 -17.27 2.49
N GLU A 41 1.56 -16.55 2.75
CA GLU A 41 2.31 -16.57 4.01
C GLU A 41 2.64 -15.14 4.48
N LYS A 42 2.95 -14.97 5.78
CA LYS A 42 3.26 -13.66 6.39
C LYS A 42 4.43 -12.98 5.66
N GLU A 43 5.43 -13.76 5.33
CA GLU A 43 6.65 -13.32 4.65
C GLU A 43 6.34 -12.75 3.25
N HIS A 44 5.36 -13.32 2.54
CA HIS A 44 4.92 -12.78 1.25
C HIS A 44 4.20 -11.44 1.41
N VAL A 45 3.42 -11.25 2.48
CA VAL A 45 2.79 -9.96 2.79
C VAL A 45 3.86 -8.90 3.04
N GLU A 46 4.87 -9.22 3.86
CA GLU A 46 5.98 -8.31 4.16
C GLU A 46 6.78 -7.95 2.90
N GLN A 47 7.06 -8.94 2.04
CA GLN A 47 7.74 -8.72 0.76
C GLN A 47 6.92 -7.80 -0.15
N GLN A 48 5.61 -8.01 -0.27
CA GLN A 48 4.74 -7.18 -1.08
C GLN A 48 4.68 -5.73 -0.55
N VAL A 49 4.63 -5.53 0.76
CA VAL A 49 4.67 -4.21 1.39
C VAL A 49 6.00 -3.50 1.11
N ARG A 50 7.13 -4.20 1.25
CA ARG A 50 8.46 -3.66 0.92
C ARG A 50 8.56 -3.28 -0.56
N LEU A 51 7.95 -4.06 -1.44
CA LEU A 51 7.90 -3.77 -2.86
C LEU A 51 7.10 -2.49 -3.15
N PHE A 52 5.96 -2.28 -2.48
CA PHE A 52 5.21 -1.03 -2.59
C PHE A 52 6.03 0.18 -2.12
N ILE A 53 6.70 0.08 -0.97
CA ILE A 53 7.58 1.13 -0.44
C ILE A 53 8.66 1.50 -1.47
N ASP A 54 9.32 0.49 -2.01
CA ASP A 54 10.41 0.67 -2.98
C ASP A 54 9.91 1.29 -4.29
N LEU A 55 8.77 0.82 -4.84
CA LEU A 55 8.14 1.43 -6.01
C LEU A 55 7.79 2.90 -5.79
N ILE A 56 7.18 3.25 -4.65
CA ILE A 56 6.84 4.64 -4.31
C ILE A 56 8.10 5.51 -4.23
N SER A 57 9.19 4.95 -3.69
CA SER A 57 10.46 5.66 -3.54
C SER A 57 11.13 5.99 -4.87
N ARG A 58 10.95 5.14 -5.89
CA ARG A 58 11.61 5.23 -7.21
C ARG A 58 10.74 5.87 -8.30
N MET A 59 9.42 5.72 -8.24
CA MET A 59 8.51 6.23 -9.27
C MET A 59 8.47 7.78 -9.31
N ASN A 60 8.07 8.36 -10.45
CA ASN A 60 7.77 9.79 -10.53
C ASN A 60 6.46 10.10 -9.78
N ARG A 61 6.59 10.58 -8.53
CA ARG A 61 5.47 10.90 -7.63
C ARG A 61 4.63 12.09 -8.09
N ASP A 62 5.17 12.98 -8.93
CA ASP A 62 4.42 14.14 -9.46
C ASP A 62 3.43 13.72 -10.55
N SER A 63 3.68 12.57 -11.20
CA SER A 63 2.75 12.00 -12.16
C SER A 63 1.50 11.45 -11.47
N TYR A 64 0.33 12.02 -11.78
CA TYR A 64 -0.96 11.52 -11.29
C TYR A 64 -1.18 10.05 -11.66
N SER A 65 -0.79 9.63 -12.88
CA SER A 65 -0.91 8.24 -13.32
C SER A 65 -0.17 7.28 -12.41
N ASN A 66 1.06 7.62 -12.00
CA ASN A 66 1.83 6.78 -11.10
C ASN A 66 1.16 6.67 -9.73
N ARG A 67 0.74 7.80 -9.15
CA ARG A 67 0.03 7.82 -7.86
C ARG A 67 -1.25 6.98 -7.92
N TYR A 68 -2.08 7.22 -8.92
CA TYR A 68 -3.35 6.52 -9.07
C TYR A 68 -3.16 5.00 -9.22
N VAL A 69 -2.21 4.57 -10.04
CA VAL A 69 -1.95 3.15 -10.28
C VAL A 69 -1.44 2.48 -9.00
N ILE A 70 -0.43 3.05 -8.33
CA ILE A 70 0.13 2.42 -7.12
C ILE A 70 -0.90 2.35 -5.99
N GLN A 71 -1.67 3.42 -5.77
CA GLN A 71 -2.70 3.46 -4.73
C GLN A 71 -3.84 2.49 -5.03
N SER A 72 -4.20 2.29 -6.30
CA SER A 72 -5.17 1.28 -6.71
C SER A 72 -4.72 -0.13 -6.32
N PHE A 73 -3.44 -0.46 -6.53
CA PHE A 73 -2.90 -1.77 -6.16
C PHE A 73 -2.71 -1.96 -4.66
N ILE A 74 -2.35 -0.91 -3.92
CA ILE A 74 -2.30 -0.96 -2.44
C ILE A 74 -3.70 -1.25 -1.89
N PHE A 75 -4.73 -0.57 -2.40
CA PHE A 75 -6.11 -0.81 -2.01
C PHE A 75 -6.59 -2.22 -2.36
N GLU A 76 -6.25 -2.72 -3.55
CA GLU A 76 -6.57 -4.10 -3.96
C GLU A 76 -5.85 -5.14 -3.12
N PHE A 77 -4.60 -4.87 -2.72
CA PHE A 77 -3.85 -5.71 -1.81
C PHE A 77 -4.53 -5.79 -0.44
N CYS A 78 -4.95 -4.67 0.15
CA CYS A 78 -5.72 -4.67 1.40
C CYS A 78 -7.01 -5.48 1.28
N ARG A 79 -7.72 -5.36 0.15
CA ARG A 79 -8.92 -6.16 -0.10
C ARG A 79 -8.63 -7.66 -0.21
N TYR A 80 -7.52 -8.03 -0.82
CA TYR A 80 -7.07 -9.43 -0.88
C TYR A 80 -6.74 -9.96 0.52
N LEU A 81 -6.05 -9.16 1.33
CA LEU A 81 -5.68 -9.52 2.69
C LEU A 81 -6.90 -9.86 3.56
N ASP A 82 -7.96 -9.03 3.49
CA ASP A 82 -9.18 -9.24 4.27
C ASP A 82 -10.05 -10.39 3.76
N LYS A 83 -10.03 -10.68 2.46
CA LYS A 83 -10.96 -11.63 1.82
C LYS A 83 -10.41 -13.02 1.60
N GLU A 84 -9.12 -13.13 1.28
CA GLU A 84 -8.51 -14.37 0.80
C GLU A 84 -7.34 -14.80 1.67
N PHE A 85 -6.38 -13.91 1.94
CA PHE A 85 -5.15 -14.25 2.66
C PHE A 85 -5.41 -14.85 4.04
N LEU A 86 -6.32 -14.29 4.83
CA LEU A 86 -6.59 -14.82 6.17
C LEU A 86 -7.06 -16.28 6.16
N PHE A 87 -7.63 -16.76 5.04
CA PHE A 87 -8.03 -18.17 4.88
C PHE A 87 -6.86 -19.10 4.50
N SER A 88 -5.70 -18.57 4.09
CA SER A 88 -4.50 -19.39 3.87
C SER A 88 -3.87 -19.86 5.19
N ILE A 89 -4.13 -19.14 6.30
CA ILE A 89 -3.56 -19.42 7.62
C ILE A 89 -4.33 -20.54 8.31
N LYS A 90 -3.67 -21.68 8.52
CA LYS A 90 -4.27 -22.87 9.16
C LYS A 90 -4.05 -22.94 10.68
N ASN A 91 -3.12 -22.17 11.22
CA ASN A 91 -2.82 -22.13 12.66
C ASN A 91 -3.67 -21.06 13.35
N ALA A 92 -4.41 -21.43 14.40
CA ALA A 92 -5.32 -20.52 15.09
C ALA A 92 -4.60 -19.36 15.80
N ALA A 93 -3.47 -19.61 16.45
CA ALA A 93 -2.71 -18.57 17.14
C ALA A 93 -2.13 -17.56 16.13
N THR A 94 -1.53 -18.06 15.05
CA THR A 94 -1.03 -17.21 13.95
C THR A 94 -2.17 -16.42 13.30
N PHE A 95 -3.34 -17.03 13.10
CA PHE A 95 -4.48 -16.36 12.50
C PHE A 95 -4.92 -15.14 13.32
N PHE A 96 -5.06 -15.26 14.64
CA PHE A 96 -5.50 -14.13 15.47
C PHE A 96 -4.46 -13.00 15.51
N ASP A 97 -3.17 -13.33 15.67
CA ASP A 97 -2.09 -12.32 15.65
C ASP A 97 -2.06 -11.54 14.32
N VAL A 98 -2.08 -12.27 13.20
CA VAL A 98 -2.01 -11.68 11.86
C VAL A 98 -3.28 -10.88 11.56
N LYS A 99 -4.46 -11.38 11.96
CA LYS A 99 -5.74 -10.69 11.75
C LYS A 99 -5.79 -9.33 12.43
N GLU A 100 -5.28 -9.20 13.66
CA GLU A 100 -5.29 -7.90 14.35
C GLU A 100 -4.36 -6.90 13.67
N LYS A 101 -3.13 -7.31 13.36
CA LYS A 101 -2.14 -6.47 12.65
C LYS A 101 -2.66 -6.02 11.28
N LEU A 102 -3.27 -6.94 10.53
CA LEU A 102 -3.84 -6.63 9.23
C LEU A 102 -5.03 -5.68 9.34
N LYS A 103 -5.92 -5.86 10.31
CA LYS A 103 -7.10 -5.02 10.46
C LYS A 103 -6.74 -3.55 10.74
N GLU A 104 -5.71 -3.30 11.53
CA GLU A 104 -5.21 -1.93 11.76
C GLU A 104 -4.67 -1.34 10.46
N PHE A 105 -3.81 -2.09 9.76
CA PHE A 105 -3.20 -1.66 8.50
C PHE A 105 -4.23 -1.42 7.38
N THR A 106 -5.13 -2.37 7.12
CA THR A 106 -6.15 -2.22 6.08
C THR A 106 -7.14 -1.11 6.42
N GLY A 107 -7.43 -0.91 7.71
CA GLY A 107 -8.26 0.19 8.20
C GLY A 107 -7.69 1.57 7.84
N GLU A 108 -6.41 1.81 8.11
CA GLU A 108 -5.74 3.09 7.77
C GLU A 108 -5.80 3.38 6.26
N ILE A 109 -5.47 2.38 5.43
CA ILE A 109 -5.52 2.51 3.97
C ILE A 109 -6.95 2.78 3.48
N TYR A 110 -7.97 2.12 4.04
CA TYR A 110 -9.36 2.36 3.66
C TYR A 110 -9.85 3.75 4.04
N ASP A 111 -9.43 4.28 5.18
CA ASP A 111 -9.76 5.64 5.60
C ASP A 111 -9.10 6.69 4.69
N THR A 112 -7.86 6.48 4.30
CA THR A 112 -7.18 7.31 3.28
C THR A 112 -7.88 7.21 1.92
N TYR A 113 -8.23 6.01 1.46
CA TYR A 113 -8.94 5.81 0.19
C TYR A 113 -10.35 6.44 0.21
N LYS A 114 -11.07 6.35 1.32
CA LYS A 114 -12.39 6.97 1.48
C LYS A 114 -12.28 8.50 1.36
N ARG A 115 -11.28 9.11 1.99
CA ARG A 115 -11.02 10.56 1.87
C ARG A 115 -10.65 10.95 0.45
N PHE A 116 -9.83 10.14 -0.23
CA PHE A 116 -9.48 10.33 -1.64
C PHE A 116 -10.72 10.35 -2.55
N THR A 117 -11.63 9.37 -2.43
CA THR A 117 -12.83 9.32 -3.28
C THR A 117 -13.84 10.44 -3.03
N GLN A 118 -13.82 11.06 -1.84
CA GLN A 118 -14.71 12.16 -1.47
C GLN A 118 -14.17 13.55 -1.89
N ASN A 119 -12.85 13.70 -2.04
CA ASN A 119 -12.19 14.97 -2.37
C ASN A 119 -11.32 14.86 -3.64
N VAL A 120 -11.97 14.70 -4.80
CA VAL A 120 -11.32 14.59 -6.11
C VAL A 120 -10.39 15.78 -6.44
N ALA A 121 -10.63 16.95 -5.82
CA ALA A 121 -9.81 18.16 -6.00
C ALA A 121 -8.48 18.16 -5.22
N LEU A 122 -8.32 17.27 -4.23
CA LEU A 122 -7.10 17.09 -3.41
C LEU A 122 -6.43 15.74 -3.70
N ASN A 123 -6.46 15.31 -4.97
CA ASN A 123 -5.81 14.11 -5.51
C ASN A 123 -4.26 14.19 -5.55
N SER A 124 -3.68 14.97 -4.64
CA SER A 124 -2.27 15.27 -4.58
C SER A 124 -1.55 14.28 -3.66
N LEU A 125 -0.24 14.28 -3.82
CA LEU A 125 0.79 13.56 -3.07
C LEU A 125 0.49 13.21 -1.60
N GLU A 126 -0.35 13.96 -0.90
CA GLU A 126 -0.76 13.73 0.50
C GLU A 126 -1.34 12.33 0.73
N HIS A 127 -2.31 11.88 -0.06
CA HIS A 127 -2.88 10.54 0.11
C HIS A 127 -1.81 9.45 -0.12
N LEU A 128 -0.91 9.67 -1.08
CA LEU A 128 0.21 8.76 -1.32
C LEU A 128 1.18 8.75 -0.13
N LEU A 129 1.40 9.90 0.52
CA LEU A 129 2.24 10.00 1.72
C LEU A 129 1.61 9.29 2.91
N GLU A 130 0.29 9.38 3.08
CA GLU A 130 -0.44 8.63 4.10
C GLU A 130 -0.32 7.12 3.86
N ASP A 131 -0.62 6.65 2.64
CA ASP A 131 -0.48 5.24 2.28
C ASP A 131 0.97 4.76 2.50
N TYR A 132 1.95 5.57 2.09
CA TYR A 132 3.38 5.29 2.31
C TYR A 132 3.74 5.23 3.79
N GLY A 133 3.20 6.11 4.62
CA GLY A 133 3.36 6.10 6.06
C GLY A 133 2.80 4.82 6.70
N SER A 134 1.60 4.40 6.31
CA SER A 134 0.99 3.14 6.77
C SER A 134 1.80 1.92 6.34
N LEU A 135 2.31 1.90 5.11
CA LEU A 135 3.22 0.85 4.63
C LEU A 135 4.51 0.78 5.47
N LEU A 136 5.14 1.93 5.74
CA LEU A 136 6.35 2.01 6.58
C LEU A 136 6.08 1.57 8.02
N LYS A 137 4.94 1.97 8.60
CA LYS A 137 4.52 1.55 9.94
C LYS A 137 4.36 0.03 9.97
N PHE A 138 3.63 -0.54 9.02
CA PHE A 138 3.41 -1.98 8.93
C PHE A 138 4.71 -2.77 8.74
N ALA A 139 5.61 -2.30 7.87
CA ALA A 139 6.92 -2.93 7.66
C ALA A 139 7.84 -2.90 8.90
N ASN A 140 7.59 -1.98 9.84
CA ASN A 140 8.35 -1.82 11.08
C ASN A 140 7.62 -2.35 12.34
N LEU A 141 6.44 -2.98 12.19
CA LEU A 141 5.80 -3.70 13.30
C LEU A 141 6.58 -4.95 13.75
N ASP A 142 7.61 -5.37 12.99
CA ASP A 142 8.60 -6.38 13.42
C ASP A 142 9.82 -5.77 14.16
N GLN A 143 10.01 -4.43 14.16
CA GLN A 143 11.08 -3.74 14.90
C GLN A 143 10.59 -3.07 16.20
N ALA A 144 9.27 -2.97 16.39
CA ALA A 144 8.69 -2.23 17.52
C ALA A 144 8.65 -3.01 18.86
N GLU A 145 8.96 -4.31 18.88
CA GLU A 145 9.17 -5.04 20.14
C GLU A 145 10.49 -4.64 20.85
N SER A 146 11.37 -3.81 20.24
CA SER A 146 12.60 -3.34 20.89
C SER A 146 12.55 -1.91 21.47
N TYR A 147 11.40 -1.21 21.42
CA TYR A 147 11.31 0.18 21.91
C TYR A 147 10.34 0.41 23.08
N THR A 148 9.95 -0.65 23.80
CA THR A 148 9.29 -0.51 25.11
C THR A 148 10.19 -0.96 26.25
N LYS A 149 11.29 -0.21 26.48
CA LYS A 149 11.74 0.27 27.81
C LYS A 149 13.16 0.86 27.75
N LYS A 150 13.25 2.12 28.17
CA LYS A 150 14.45 2.93 28.51
C LYS A 150 15.19 3.59 27.35
N SER A 151 14.88 4.86 27.09
CA SER A 151 15.60 5.96 27.72
C SER A 151 14.94 7.30 27.40
N GLU A 152 14.53 8.01 28.44
CA GLU A 152 14.46 9.47 28.44
C GLU A 152 15.78 10.04 27.89
N GLY A 153 15.71 10.99 26.96
CA GLY A 153 16.87 11.75 26.50
C GLY A 153 16.88 12.07 25.01
N GLU A 154 16.42 13.29 24.69
CA GLU A 154 16.92 14.20 23.64
C GLU A 154 17.05 13.78 22.16
N GLY A 155 16.48 14.62 21.27
CA GLY A 155 16.80 14.74 19.84
C GLY A 155 15.94 13.86 18.92
N VAL A 156 15.36 14.31 17.81
CA VAL A 156 16.04 14.95 16.66
C VAL A 156 15.19 16.03 15.95
N TRP A 157 13.97 16.35 16.42
CA TRP A 157 13.09 17.33 15.76
C TRP A 157 12.81 18.61 16.58
N SER A 158 13.67 18.94 17.53
CA SER A 158 13.64 20.24 18.20
C SER A 158 14.58 21.21 17.49
N GLY A 159 14.04 21.95 16.53
CA GLY A 159 14.68 23.16 16.03
C GLY A 159 14.94 23.15 14.54
N ASN A 160 13.98 23.69 13.78
CA ASN A 160 14.30 24.86 12.97
C ASN A 160 13.02 25.58 12.56
N LYS A 161 12.80 26.75 13.17
CA LYS A 161 12.05 27.83 12.53
C LYS A 161 12.83 28.21 11.28
N LEU A 162 12.33 27.85 10.12
CA LEU A 162 12.84 28.37 8.87
C LEU A 162 11.68 28.84 7.96
N TRP A 163 11.40 30.16 8.11
CA TRP A 163 10.86 31.17 7.16
C TRP A 163 9.45 30.94 6.61
#